data_AF-A0A380CTP4-F1
#
_entry.id   AF-A0A380CTP4-F1
#
_cell.length_a   1.000
_cell.length_b   1.000
_cell.length_c   1.000
_cell.angle_alpha   90.00
_cell.angle_beta   90.00
_cell.angle_gamma   90.00
#
_symmetry.space_group_name_H-M   'P 1'
#
loop_
_entity.id
_entity.type
_entity.pdbx_description
1 polymer ?
#
loop_
_entity_poly.entity_id
_entity_poly.type
_entity_poly.pdbx_seq_one_letter_code
_entity_poly.pdbx_strand_id
1 'polypeptide(L)'
;MKAILALIFWSVLTPTFGQSLLPVFLKGTWKVNNAEIYEHWDQLNDKTLKGFSYKIKNGQMNVTEYLELTQLKDRIVYTATVVNQNLGKPVPFTMKEKEGALIFENLKHDFPKQITYRKLSDMEIEVRISDLKQKEYGFNMRKLSSTTLLQDTTTSNSNYDALLAEKLGGDAYGMKKYILVILKTGTNTTTDKTFINESFRGHLQNINLLVEQGKLIVAGPLGKNTNNYRGIFILNNINTLDEAKEILQTDPAVKAGLLDIELFNWYGSAALPEYLPASDKIWKQKP
;
A
#
# COMPACT_ATOMS: atom_id res chain seq x y z
N MET A 1 -32.48 -62.69 -9.40
CA MET A 1 -31.25 -61.88 -9.38
C MET A 1 -31.58 -60.52 -8.79
N LYS A 2 -31.11 -60.23 -7.56
CA LYS A 2 -31.29 -58.92 -6.91
C LYS A 2 -30.03 -58.09 -7.18
N ALA A 3 -30.15 -56.99 -7.92
CA ALA A 3 -29.06 -56.08 -8.19
C ALA A 3 -28.79 -55.21 -6.94
N ILE A 4 -27.56 -55.22 -6.45
CA ILE A 4 -27.08 -54.36 -5.37
C ILE A 4 -26.57 -53.07 -6.03
N LEU A 5 -27.25 -51.96 -5.79
CA LEU A 5 -26.80 -50.62 -6.19
C LEU A 5 -25.75 -50.14 -5.20
N ALA A 6 -24.49 -50.07 -5.62
CA ALA A 6 -23.41 -49.47 -4.85
C ALA A 6 -23.40 -47.96 -5.09
N LEU A 7 -23.79 -47.18 -4.08
CA LEU A 7 -23.68 -45.72 -4.06
C LEU A 7 -22.25 -45.34 -3.66
N ILE A 8 -21.46 -44.89 -4.64
CA ILE A 8 -20.12 -44.35 -4.42
C ILE A 8 -20.28 -42.89 -3.97
N PHE A 9 -20.02 -42.62 -2.69
CA PHE A 9 -19.93 -41.26 -2.16
C PHE A 9 -18.57 -40.66 -2.54
N TRP A 10 -18.58 -39.75 -3.51
CA TRP A 10 -17.39 -38.96 -3.87
C TRP A 10 -17.27 -37.81 -2.86
N SER A 11 -16.41 -37.95 -1.86
CA SER A 11 -16.05 -36.83 -0.99
C SER A 11 -15.20 -35.84 -1.78
N VAL A 12 -15.82 -34.75 -2.24
CA VAL A 12 -15.10 -33.59 -2.77
C VAL A 12 -14.40 -32.92 -1.61
N LEU A 13 -13.08 -33.09 -1.50
CA LEU A 13 -12.23 -32.27 -0.64
C LEU A 13 -12.24 -30.85 -1.21
N THR A 14 -13.08 -29.98 -0.65
CA THR A 14 -12.95 -28.55 -0.90
C THR A 14 -11.64 -28.08 -0.27
N PRO A 15 -10.76 -27.39 -1.00
CA PRO A 15 -9.63 -26.73 -0.37
C PRO A 15 -10.21 -25.70 0.61
N THR A 16 -9.99 -25.93 1.91
CA THR A 16 -10.23 -24.91 2.92
C THR A 16 -9.26 -23.78 2.64
N PHE A 17 -9.74 -22.70 2.02
CA PHE A 17 -9.01 -21.44 2.01
C PHE A 17 -8.74 -21.09 3.48
N GLY A 18 -7.47 -21.11 3.88
CA GLY A 18 -7.08 -20.73 5.23
C GLY A 18 -7.57 -19.31 5.48
N GLN A 19 -8.50 -19.15 6.42
CA GLN A 19 -9.01 -17.84 6.79
C GLN A 19 -7.82 -16.99 7.25
N SER A 20 -7.64 -15.83 6.62
CA SER A 20 -6.58 -14.88 7.02
C SER A 20 -6.72 -14.60 8.52
N LEU A 21 -5.61 -14.69 9.25
CA LEU A 21 -5.58 -14.39 10.68
C LEU A 21 -5.53 -12.88 10.93
N LEU A 22 -5.37 -12.08 9.86
CA LEU A 22 -5.26 -10.64 9.99
C LEU A 22 -6.50 -10.03 10.67
N PRO A 23 -6.29 -9.07 11.58
CA PRO A 23 -7.38 -8.35 12.23
C PRO A 23 -8.03 -7.34 11.29
N VAL A 24 -8.72 -7.83 10.26
CA VAL A 24 -9.34 -7.01 9.20
C VAL A 24 -10.39 -6.03 9.73
N PHE A 25 -10.86 -6.20 10.98
CA PHE A 25 -11.72 -5.21 11.63
C PHE A 25 -11.05 -3.85 11.76
N LEU A 26 -9.70 -3.78 11.82
CA LEU A 26 -8.93 -2.54 11.89
C LEU A 26 -8.98 -1.73 10.59
N LYS A 27 -9.37 -2.30 9.44
CA LYS A 27 -9.40 -1.57 8.16
C LYS A 27 -10.26 -0.30 8.24
N GLY A 28 -9.77 0.80 7.69
CA GLY A 28 -10.42 2.12 7.68
C GLY A 28 -9.74 3.13 8.60
N THR A 29 -10.37 4.29 8.77
CA THR A 29 -9.85 5.37 9.61
C THR A 29 -10.44 5.33 11.01
N TRP A 30 -9.59 5.47 12.00
CA TRP A 30 -9.93 5.59 13.41
C TRP A 30 -9.49 6.95 13.93
N LYS A 31 -10.37 7.65 14.64
CA LYS A 31 -10.07 8.93 15.30
C LYS A 31 -10.04 8.73 16.80
N VAL A 32 -9.00 9.23 17.49
CA VAL A 32 -8.98 9.31 18.95
C VAL A 32 -10.09 10.25 19.44
N ASN A 33 -10.95 9.79 20.35
CA ASN A 33 -12.19 10.52 20.70
C ASN A 33 -11.97 11.99 21.13
N ASN A 34 -10.88 12.27 21.84
CA ASN A 34 -10.60 13.58 22.42
C ASN A 34 -9.36 14.26 21.82
N ALA A 35 -8.92 13.85 20.63
CA ALA A 35 -7.74 14.41 19.99
C ALA A 35 -7.83 14.38 18.46
N GLU A 36 -7.17 15.35 17.80
CA GLU A 36 -6.95 15.35 16.35
C GLU A 36 -5.80 14.40 15.97
N ILE A 37 -5.91 13.15 16.45
CA ILE A 37 -4.98 12.04 16.21
C ILE A 37 -5.79 10.93 15.58
N TYR A 38 -5.22 10.35 14.54
CA TYR A 38 -5.89 9.39 13.69
C TYR A 38 -4.94 8.24 13.36
N GLU A 39 -5.52 7.09 13.07
CA GLU A 39 -4.83 5.92 12.52
C GLU A 39 -5.66 5.38 11.36
N HIS A 40 -5.04 5.16 10.21
CA HIS A 40 -5.70 4.56 9.06
C HIS A 40 -5.08 3.21 8.75
N TRP A 41 -5.88 2.22 8.36
CA TRP A 41 -5.42 0.90 7.93
C TRP A 41 -6.03 0.48 6.58
N ASP A 42 -5.16 0.11 5.66
CA ASP A 42 -5.48 -0.52 4.39
C ASP A 42 -5.03 -1.98 4.37
N GLN A 43 -5.83 -2.81 3.71
CA GLN A 43 -5.39 -4.16 3.36
C GLN A 43 -4.62 -4.14 2.04
N LEU A 44 -3.33 -4.48 2.12
CA LEU A 44 -2.45 -4.54 0.96
C LEU A 44 -2.64 -5.85 0.19
N ASN A 45 -2.82 -6.96 0.92
CA ASN A 45 -3.11 -8.29 0.42
C ASN A 45 -3.64 -9.18 1.57
N ASP A 46 -3.80 -10.48 1.35
CA ASP A 46 -4.33 -11.44 2.35
C ASP A 46 -3.45 -11.65 3.58
N LYS A 47 -2.18 -11.17 3.54
CA LYS A 47 -1.16 -11.35 4.58
C LYS A 47 -0.63 -10.04 5.15
N THR A 48 -1.01 -8.87 4.61
CA THR A 48 -0.49 -7.59 5.08
C THR A 48 -1.59 -6.53 5.19
N LEU A 49 -1.72 -5.93 6.37
CA LEU A 49 -2.34 -4.61 6.54
C LEU A 49 -1.22 -3.56 6.66
N LYS A 50 -1.37 -2.43 5.98
CA LYS A 50 -0.53 -1.25 6.17
C LYS A 50 -1.36 -0.14 6.79
N GLY A 51 -0.75 0.60 7.69
CA GLY A 51 -1.39 1.75 8.29
C GLY A 51 -0.43 2.88 8.52
N PHE A 52 -0.97 3.99 9.00
CA PHE A 52 -0.19 5.12 9.43
C PHE A 52 -0.99 5.92 10.46
N SER A 53 -0.26 6.46 11.44
CA SER A 53 -0.81 7.38 12.42
C SER A 53 -0.47 8.81 12.00
N TYR A 54 -1.44 9.71 12.12
CA TYR A 54 -1.27 11.10 11.73
C TYR A 54 -1.99 12.05 12.68
N LYS A 55 -1.54 13.30 12.69
CA LYS A 55 -2.20 14.40 13.39
C LYS A 55 -2.69 15.42 12.40
N ILE A 56 -3.82 16.04 12.69
CA ILE A 56 -4.28 17.21 11.95
C ILE A 56 -3.89 18.45 12.75
N LYS A 57 -3.09 19.34 12.15
CA LYS A 57 -2.76 20.65 12.71
C LYS A 57 -3.01 21.71 11.64
N ASN A 58 -3.83 22.71 11.96
CA ASN A 58 -4.21 23.78 11.02
C ASN A 58 -4.76 23.24 9.69
N GLY A 59 -5.58 22.18 9.73
CA GLY A 59 -6.11 21.52 8.54
C GLY A 59 -5.09 20.68 7.75
N GLN A 60 -3.82 20.66 8.14
CA GLN A 60 -2.78 19.87 7.48
C GLN A 60 -2.55 18.53 8.19
N MET A 61 -2.58 17.45 7.42
CA MET A 61 -2.16 16.14 7.87
C MET A 61 -0.64 16.08 8.05
N ASN A 62 -0.23 15.61 9.22
CA ASN A 62 1.16 15.34 9.55
C ASN A 62 1.28 13.88 9.97
N VAL A 63 1.84 13.02 9.11
CA VAL A 63 2.10 11.62 9.44
C VAL A 63 3.18 11.56 10.51
N THR A 64 2.90 10.84 11.59
CA THR A 64 3.82 10.68 12.73
C THR A 64 4.44 9.29 12.76
N GLU A 65 3.78 8.29 12.17
CA GLU A 65 4.20 6.90 12.26
C GLU A 65 3.63 6.08 11.10
N TYR A 66 4.43 5.16 10.57
CA TYR A 66 3.99 4.14 9.62
C TYR A 66 3.88 2.79 10.32
N LEU A 67 2.80 2.07 10.04
CA LEU A 67 2.43 0.82 10.69
C LEU A 67 2.28 -0.31 9.66
N GLU A 68 2.63 -1.52 10.05
CA GLU A 68 2.40 -2.71 9.24
C GLU A 68 2.04 -3.90 10.14
N LEU A 69 0.99 -4.63 9.78
CA LEU A 69 0.66 -5.93 10.35
C LEU A 69 0.88 -7.00 9.27
N THR A 70 1.89 -7.84 9.46
CA THR A 70 2.22 -8.91 8.51
C THR A 70 1.99 -10.28 9.14
N GLN A 71 1.14 -11.08 8.51
CA GLN A 71 0.92 -12.48 8.84
C GLN A 71 2.08 -13.33 8.29
N LEU A 72 2.90 -13.82 9.21
CA LEU A 72 3.84 -14.91 8.98
C LEU A 72 3.15 -16.23 9.36
N LYS A 73 3.62 -17.37 8.83
CA LYS A 73 3.01 -18.72 8.97
C LYS A 73 1.96 -18.86 10.08
N ASP A 74 2.39 -18.78 11.34
CA ASP A 74 1.53 -18.98 12.52
C ASP A 74 1.47 -17.76 13.47
N ARG A 75 1.85 -16.56 13.00
CA ARG A 75 1.90 -15.36 13.86
C ARG A 75 1.74 -14.06 13.08
N ILE A 76 1.27 -13.03 13.76
CA ILE A 76 1.22 -11.67 13.21
C ILE A 76 2.34 -10.85 13.85
N VAL A 77 3.02 -10.05 13.02
CA VAL A 77 4.03 -9.10 13.48
C VAL A 77 3.51 -7.69 13.19
N TYR A 78 3.39 -6.90 14.24
CA TYR A 78 3.15 -5.46 14.15
C TYR A 78 4.50 -4.75 14.04
N THR A 79 4.66 -3.87 13.06
CA THR A 79 5.89 -3.13 12.83
C THR A 79 5.60 -1.65 12.79
N ALA A 80 6.25 -0.89 13.67
CA ALA A 80 6.13 0.57 13.74
C ALA A 80 7.40 1.24 13.23
N THR A 81 7.24 2.29 12.41
CA THR A 81 8.33 3.17 11.98
C THR A 81 7.94 4.61 12.26
N VAL A 82 8.52 5.19 13.31
CA VAL A 82 8.22 6.56 13.74
C VAL A 82 9.02 7.55 12.89
N VAL A 83 8.32 8.55 12.34
CA VAL A 83 8.93 9.57 11.46
C VAL A 83 9.96 10.39 12.27
N ASN A 84 11.14 10.60 11.68
CA ASN A 84 12.27 11.33 12.28
C ASN A 84 12.81 10.73 13.59
N GLN A 85 12.58 9.44 13.86
CA GLN A 85 13.17 8.72 15.00
C GLN A 85 13.86 7.44 14.55
N ASN A 86 14.73 6.90 15.40
CA ASN A 86 15.42 5.62 15.21
C ASN A 86 16.11 5.44 13.83
N LEU A 87 16.53 6.54 13.19
CA LEU A 87 17.09 6.55 11.83
C LEU A 87 16.18 5.86 10.79
N GLY A 88 14.86 5.91 11.00
CA GLY A 88 13.86 5.25 10.15
C GLY A 88 13.84 3.73 10.26
N LYS A 89 14.52 3.13 11.24
CA LYS A 89 14.51 1.68 11.42
C LYS A 89 13.18 1.21 12.03
N PRO A 90 12.55 0.18 11.44
CA PRO A 90 11.31 -0.38 11.97
C PRO A 90 11.53 -1.10 13.29
N VAL A 91 10.53 -1.02 14.17
CA VAL A 91 10.48 -1.73 15.45
C VAL A 91 9.37 -2.79 15.40
N PRO A 92 9.72 -4.10 15.40
CA PRO A 92 8.75 -5.17 15.35
C PRO A 92 8.26 -5.57 16.76
N PHE A 93 6.99 -5.95 16.84
CA PHE A 93 6.29 -6.48 18.00
C PHE A 93 5.54 -7.75 17.58
N THR A 94 5.74 -8.85 18.30
CA THR A 94 5.11 -10.14 17.96
C THR A 94 3.76 -10.24 18.67
N MET A 95 2.73 -10.64 17.92
CA MET A 95 1.40 -10.85 18.48
C MET A 95 1.37 -12.02 19.47
N LYS A 96 0.68 -11.78 20.58
CA LYS A 96 0.08 -12.73 21.51
C LYS A 96 -1.42 -12.45 21.49
N GLU A 97 -2.23 -13.49 21.46
CA GLU A 97 -3.68 -13.33 21.55
C GLU A 97 -4.14 -13.70 22.95
N LYS A 98 -5.01 -12.88 23.55
CA LYS A 98 -5.62 -13.16 24.85
C LYS A 98 -6.99 -12.50 24.93
N GLU A 99 -8.03 -13.28 25.28
CA GLU A 99 -9.33 -12.76 25.74
C GLU A 99 -9.95 -11.66 24.86
N GLY A 100 -9.93 -11.83 23.52
CA GLY A 100 -10.55 -10.88 22.58
C GLY A 100 -9.76 -9.58 22.34
N ALA A 101 -8.51 -9.52 22.76
CA ALA A 101 -7.58 -8.42 22.47
C ALA A 101 -6.35 -8.91 21.68
N LEU A 102 -5.88 -8.08 20.76
CA LEU A 102 -4.62 -8.26 20.04
C LEU A 102 -3.51 -7.62 20.85
N ILE A 103 -2.56 -8.41 21.34
CA ILE A 103 -1.47 -7.92 22.19
C ILE A 103 -0.16 -8.08 21.42
N PHE A 104 0.53 -7.00 21.10
CA PHE A 104 1.80 -7.03 20.39
C PHE A 104 2.94 -6.69 21.35
N GLU A 105 3.93 -7.57 21.48
CA GLU A 105 5.02 -7.42 22.45
C GLU A 105 6.41 -7.38 21.84
N ASN A 106 7.25 -6.53 22.41
CA ASN A 106 8.70 -6.53 22.26
C ASN A 106 9.35 -6.18 23.61
N LEU A 107 9.60 -7.22 24.42
CA LEU A 107 10.12 -7.04 25.79
C LEU A 107 11.54 -6.42 25.84
N LYS A 108 12.28 -6.51 24.72
CA LYS A 108 13.62 -5.94 24.57
C LYS A 108 13.61 -4.45 24.24
N HIS A 109 12.49 -3.92 23.75
CA HIS A 109 12.33 -2.50 23.48
C HIS A 109 12.25 -1.70 24.80
N ASP A 110 12.62 -0.43 24.76
CA ASP A 110 12.65 0.46 25.93
C ASP A 110 11.24 0.94 26.29
N PHE A 111 10.53 1.57 25.35
CA PHE A 111 9.12 1.91 25.43
C PHE A 111 8.56 2.18 24.02
N PRO A 112 7.42 1.57 23.62
CA PRO A 112 6.62 0.64 24.41
C PRO A 112 7.19 -0.78 24.40
N LYS A 113 6.74 -1.60 25.34
CA LYS A 113 6.98 -3.05 25.35
C LYS A 113 5.78 -3.84 24.91
N GLN A 114 4.58 -3.28 25.09
CA GLN A 114 3.31 -3.89 24.71
C GLN A 114 2.40 -2.86 24.06
N ILE A 115 1.75 -3.23 22.97
CA ILE A 115 0.70 -2.48 22.29
C ILE A 115 -0.52 -3.39 22.22
N THR A 116 -1.66 -2.95 22.74
CA THR A 116 -2.89 -3.75 22.78
C THR A 116 -3.99 -3.05 21.99
N TYR A 117 -4.64 -3.78 21.08
CA TYR A 117 -5.88 -3.35 20.44
C TYR A 117 -7.02 -4.23 20.93
N ARG A 118 -8.04 -3.64 21.54
CA ARG A 118 -9.26 -4.32 21.95
C ARG A 118 -10.44 -3.79 21.17
N LYS A 119 -11.14 -4.67 20.46
CA LYS A 119 -12.39 -4.33 19.79
C LYS A 119 -13.50 -4.17 20.84
N LEU A 120 -14.06 -2.97 20.96
CA LEU A 120 -15.21 -2.71 21.84
C LEU A 120 -16.52 -2.91 21.07
N SER A 121 -16.55 -2.44 19.82
CA SER A 121 -17.63 -2.65 18.85
C SER A 121 -17.09 -2.59 17.41
N ASP A 122 -17.95 -2.65 16.40
CA ASP A 122 -17.53 -2.44 15.00
C ASP A 122 -17.06 -1.00 14.72
N MET A 123 -17.46 -0.04 15.57
CA MET A 123 -17.09 1.37 15.42
C MET A 123 -16.17 1.88 16.51
N GLU A 124 -15.82 1.08 17.51
CA GLU A 124 -15.00 1.53 18.64
C GLU A 124 -13.93 0.50 19.00
N ILE A 125 -12.71 0.99 19.19
CA ILE A 125 -11.58 0.22 19.69
C ILE A 125 -10.95 0.96 20.86
N GLU A 126 -10.36 0.21 21.77
CA GLU A 126 -9.43 0.72 22.76
C GLU A 126 -8.01 0.33 22.35
N VAL A 127 -7.09 1.28 22.41
CA VAL A 127 -5.66 1.06 22.21
C VAL A 127 -4.94 1.34 23.52
N ARG A 128 -4.05 0.43 23.93
CA ARG A 128 -3.15 0.62 25.08
C ARG A 128 -1.69 0.42 24.70
N ILE A 129 -0.84 1.25 25.28
CA ILE A 129 0.60 1.26 25.04
C ILE A 129 1.29 1.24 26.42
N SER A 130 2.07 0.21 26.71
CA SER A 130 2.60 -0.05 28.06
C SER A 130 4.08 -0.48 28.08
N ASP A 131 4.77 -0.18 29.17
CA ASP A 131 6.08 -0.73 29.53
C ASP A 131 6.01 -2.04 30.34
N LEU A 132 4.79 -2.56 30.57
CA LEU A 132 4.49 -3.71 31.45
C LEU A 132 4.87 -3.49 32.92
N LYS A 133 5.07 -2.23 33.34
CA LYS A 133 5.35 -1.84 34.71
C LYS A 133 4.36 -0.76 35.16
N GLN A 134 4.78 0.50 35.18
CA GLN A 134 3.97 1.62 35.68
C GLN A 134 3.57 2.59 34.57
N LYS A 135 4.27 2.59 33.43
CA LYS A 135 4.04 3.55 32.36
C LYS A 135 3.08 2.96 31.33
N GLU A 136 1.84 3.41 31.36
CA GLU A 136 0.78 2.98 30.44
C GLU A 136 -0.01 4.19 29.92
N TYR A 137 -0.36 4.16 28.64
CA TYR A 137 -1.28 5.11 28.01
C TYR A 137 -2.38 4.33 27.32
N GLY A 138 -3.63 4.74 27.54
CA GLY A 138 -4.80 4.16 26.90
C GLY A 138 -5.68 5.24 26.29
N PHE A 139 -6.25 4.95 25.13
CA PHE A 139 -7.22 5.83 24.49
C PHE A 139 -8.23 5.02 23.66
N ASN A 140 -9.45 5.56 23.58
CA ASN A 140 -10.48 5.02 22.73
C ASN A 140 -10.44 5.70 21.36
N MET A 141 -10.65 4.93 20.32
CA MET A 141 -10.77 5.42 18.96
C MET A 141 -12.11 5.02 18.37
N ARG A 142 -12.71 5.93 17.62
CA ARG A 142 -13.94 5.71 16.87
C ARG A 142 -13.64 5.57 15.39
N LYS A 143 -14.23 4.56 14.77
CA LYS A 143 -14.17 4.34 13.32
C LYS A 143 -14.96 5.44 12.61
N LEU A 144 -14.36 6.03 11.59
CA LEU A 144 -15.06 6.94 10.70
C LEU A 144 -15.75 6.10 9.61
N SER A 145 -17.08 6.13 9.57
CA SER A 145 -17.87 5.41 8.57
C SER A 145 -17.81 6.14 7.24
N SER A 146 -17.84 5.39 6.12
CA SER A 146 -17.91 5.97 4.76
C SER A 146 -19.13 6.87 4.56
N THR A 147 -20.23 6.62 5.28
CA THR A 147 -21.45 7.46 5.26
C THR A 147 -21.28 8.76 6.05
N THR A 148 -20.33 8.83 6.98
CA THR A 148 -19.97 10.06 7.70
C THR A 148 -19.03 10.96 6.88
N LEU A 149 -18.67 10.57 5.65
CA LEU A 149 -18.01 11.44 4.67
C LEU A 149 -19.00 12.26 3.83
N LEU A 150 -20.32 12.03 3.98
CA LEU A 150 -21.38 12.77 3.26
C LEU A 150 -22.19 13.71 4.17
N GLN A 151 -21.76 13.90 5.41
CA GLN A 151 -22.34 14.92 6.29
C GLN A 151 -21.26 15.51 7.19
N ASP A 152 -20.19 15.99 6.56
CA ASP A 152 -19.36 17.01 7.17
C ASP A 152 -19.47 18.26 6.29
N THR A 153 -20.39 19.15 6.65
CA THR A 153 -20.43 20.53 6.16
C THR A 153 -19.26 21.37 6.71
N THR A 154 -18.22 20.72 7.24
CA THR A 154 -16.92 21.32 7.52
C THR A 154 -15.83 20.65 6.68
N THR A 155 -15.78 20.99 5.39
CA THR A 155 -14.53 20.85 4.61
C THR A 155 -13.47 21.75 5.25
N SER A 156 -12.70 21.20 6.21
CA SER A 156 -11.62 21.94 6.88
C SER A 156 -10.57 22.48 5.91
N ASN A 157 -10.44 21.86 4.73
CA ASN A 157 -9.70 22.38 3.61
C ASN A 157 -10.61 23.30 2.77
N SER A 158 -10.43 24.62 2.91
CA SER A 158 -11.12 25.62 2.09
C SER A 158 -10.86 25.49 0.59
N ASN A 159 -9.83 24.73 0.20
CA ASN A 159 -9.46 24.45 -1.19
C ASN A 159 -9.94 23.08 -1.68
N TYR A 160 -10.78 22.37 -0.93
CA TYR A 160 -11.28 21.06 -1.37
C TYR A 160 -12.17 21.22 -2.60
N ASP A 161 -11.75 20.57 -3.69
CA ASP A 161 -12.51 20.47 -4.93
C ASP A 161 -13.01 19.04 -5.09
N ALA A 162 -14.31 18.85 -4.81
CA ALA A 162 -14.96 17.54 -4.85
C ALA A 162 -14.97 16.93 -6.26
N LEU A 163 -15.15 17.77 -7.30
CA LEU A 163 -15.19 17.30 -8.69
C LEU A 163 -13.80 16.85 -9.14
N LEU A 164 -12.76 17.58 -8.73
CA LEU A 164 -11.39 17.20 -9.00
C LEU A 164 -10.99 15.91 -8.26
N ALA A 165 -11.37 15.77 -7.00
CA ALA A 165 -11.13 14.56 -6.21
C ALA A 165 -11.80 13.33 -6.86
N GLU A 166 -13.06 13.45 -7.26
CA GLU A 166 -13.80 12.40 -7.97
C GLU A 166 -13.16 12.07 -9.32
N LYS A 167 -12.87 13.08 -10.15
CA LYS A 167 -12.21 12.93 -11.45
C LYS A 167 -10.90 12.15 -11.34
N LEU A 168 -10.12 12.43 -10.30
CA LEU A 168 -8.81 11.82 -10.10
C LEU A 168 -8.87 10.47 -9.40
N GLY A 169 -10.03 10.09 -8.84
CA GLY A 169 -10.22 8.86 -8.06
C GLY A 169 -9.54 8.93 -6.69
N GLY A 170 -9.45 10.13 -6.11
CA GLY A 170 -8.93 10.34 -4.77
C GLY A 170 -9.91 9.84 -3.71
N ASP A 171 -9.39 9.17 -2.69
CA ASP A 171 -10.13 8.90 -1.46
C ASP A 171 -10.32 10.19 -0.63
N ALA A 172 -10.83 10.07 0.59
CA ALA A 172 -11.06 11.21 1.49
C ALA A 172 -9.77 12.02 1.81
N TYR A 173 -8.58 11.48 1.53
CA TYR A 173 -7.30 12.15 1.71
C TYR A 173 -6.76 12.77 0.42
N GLY A 174 -7.47 12.65 -0.71
CA GLY A 174 -6.96 13.05 -2.02
C GLY A 174 -5.84 12.11 -2.52
N MET A 175 -5.85 10.85 -2.09
CA MET A 175 -4.84 9.85 -2.39
C MET A 175 -5.47 8.64 -3.11
N LYS A 176 -4.67 7.86 -3.83
CA LYS A 176 -5.13 6.60 -4.42
C LYS A 176 -4.01 5.59 -4.62
N LYS A 177 -4.40 4.37 -4.98
CA LYS A 177 -3.49 3.28 -5.31
C LYS A 177 -2.96 3.43 -6.74
N TYR A 178 -1.67 3.15 -6.88
CA TYR A 178 -0.89 3.10 -8.10
C TYR A 178 -0.02 1.83 -8.08
N ILE A 179 0.62 1.51 -9.20
CA ILE A 179 1.68 0.51 -9.23
C ILE A 179 3.00 1.21 -9.54
N LEU A 180 3.89 1.22 -8.55
CA LEU A 180 5.28 1.63 -8.71
C LEU A 180 6.05 0.47 -9.36
N VAL A 181 6.75 0.78 -10.43
CA VAL A 181 7.63 -0.15 -11.14
C VAL A 181 9.06 0.33 -10.96
N ILE A 182 9.94 -0.58 -10.55
CA ILE A 182 11.37 -0.38 -10.64
C ILE A 182 11.88 -1.20 -11.82
N LEU A 183 12.47 -0.53 -12.81
CA LEU A 183 13.18 -1.16 -13.91
C LEU A 183 14.60 -1.49 -13.46
N LYS A 184 15.08 -2.68 -13.80
CA LYS A 184 16.43 -3.16 -13.49
C LYS A 184 17.11 -3.66 -14.75
N THR A 185 18.43 -3.84 -14.70
CA THR A 185 19.13 -4.61 -15.74
C THR A 185 18.61 -6.05 -15.75
N GLY A 186 18.14 -6.51 -16.91
CA GLY A 186 17.63 -7.88 -17.07
C GLY A 186 18.74 -8.91 -17.30
N THR A 187 18.32 -10.17 -17.50
CA THR A 187 19.23 -11.32 -17.64
C THR A 187 19.81 -11.47 -19.05
N ASN A 188 19.29 -10.75 -20.04
CA ASN A 188 19.81 -10.80 -21.41
C ASN A 188 21.13 -10.01 -21.49
N THR A 189 22.23 -10.74 -21.73
CA THR A 189 23.60 -10.19 -21.83
C THR A 189 24.10 -10.09 -23.26
N THR A 190 23.20 -10.02 -24.25
CA THR A 190 23.59 -9.82 -25.66
C THR A 190 24.46 -8.59 -25.84
N THR A 191 25.36 -8.64 -26.81
CA THR A 191 26.23 -7.51 -27.20
C THR A 191 25.85 -6.94 -28.58
N ASP A 192 24.77 -7.44 -29.19
CA ASP A 192 24.27 -6.93 -30.46
C ASP A 192 23.68 -5.52 -30.28
N LYS A 193 24.46 -4.53 -30.72
CA LYS A 193 24.11 -3.11 -30.61
C LYS A 193 22.85 -2.76 -31.41
N THR A 194 22.62 -3.40 -32.55
CA THR A 194 21.44 -3.12 -33.39
C THR A 194 20.18 -3.56 -32.64
N PHE A 195 20.17 -4.79 -32.15
CA PHE A 195 19.06 -5.34 -31.36
C PHE A 195 18.78 -4.52 -30.09
N ILE A 196 19.83 -4.13 -29.35
CA ILE A 196 19.70 -3.31 -28.15
C ILE A 196 19.07 -1.96 -28.49
N ASN A 197 19.60 -1.27 -29.51
CA ASN A 197 19.11 0.05 -29.91
C ASN A 197 17.65 0.00 -30.38
N GLU A 198 17.28 -1.03 -31.16
CA GLU A 198 15.90 -1.23 -31.60
C GLU A 198 14.95 -1.48 -30.42
N SER A 199 15.37 -2.31 -29.46
CA SER A 199 14.59 -2.62 -28.26
C SER A 199 14.35 -1.38 -27.40
N PHE A 200 15.39 -0.56 -27.17
CA PHE A 200 15.25 0.67 -26.39
C PHE A 200 14.53 1.80 -27.15
N ARG A 201 14.60 1.84 -28.48
CA ARG A 201 13.72 2.72 -29.27
C ARG A 201 12.25 2.30 -29.11
N GLY A 202 11.98 1.00 -29.15
CA GLY A 202 10.65 0.44 -28.89
C GLY A 202 10.17 0.71 -27.47
N HIS A 203 11.05 0.64 -26.48
CA HIS A 203 10.78 1.02 -25.08
C HIS A 203 10.26 2.46 -24.98
N LEU A 204 10.95 3.43 -25.59
CA LEU A 204 10.51 4.84 -25.58
C LEU A 204 9.17 5.04 -26.31
N GLN A 205 8.93 4.31 -27.41
CA GLN A 205 7.64 4.33 -28.10
C GLN A 205 6.52 3.77 -27.22
N ASN A 206 6.78 2.67 -26.51
CA ASN A 206 5.83 2.07 -25.59
C ASN A 206 5.51 2.99 -24.40
N ILE A 207 6.51 3.69 -23.84
CA ILE A 207 6.28 4.72 -22.81
C ILE A 207 5.29 5.76 -23.31
N ASN A 208 5.53 6.33 -24.49
CA ASN A 208 4.63 7.35 -25.07
C ASN A 208 3.22 6.81 -25.27
N LEU A 209 3.08 5.58 -25.80
CA LEU A 209 1.78 4.92 -25.97
C LEU A 209 1.04 4.77 -24.63
N LEU A 210 1.74 4.37 -23.56
CA LEU A 210 1.12 4.18 -22.25
C LEU A 210 0.74 5.52 -21.59
N VAL A 211 1.51 6.58 -21.83
CA VAL A 211 1.16 7.95 -21.40
C VAL A 211 -0.10 8.42 -22.14
N GLU A 212 -0.16 8.24 -23.46
CA GLU A 212 -1.34 8.58 -24.29
C GLU A 212 -2.60 7.82 -23.86
N GLN A 213 -2.45 6.56 -23.43
CA GLN A 213 -3.53 5.76 -22.87
C GLN A 213 -3.90 6.12 -21.42
N GLY A 214 -3.19 7.05 -20.78
CA GLY A 214 -3.39 7.43 -19.38
C GLY A 214 -3.01 6.34 -18.37
N LYS A 215 -2.24 5.33 -18.80
CA LYS A 215 -1.80 4.18 -18.00
C LYS A 215 -0.45 4.40 -17.33
N LEU A 216 0.36 5.34 -17.83
CA LEU A 216 1.66 5.69 -17.28
C LEU A 216 1.69 7.18 -16.96
N ILE A 217 1.91 7.54 -15.70
CA ILE A 217 1.97 8.95 -15.28
C ILE A 217 3.40 9.42 -15.15
N VAL A 218 4.26 8.64 -14.51
CA VAL A 218 5.68 9.00 -14.33
C VAL A 218 6.54 7.98 -15.02
N ALA A 219 7.51 8.46 -15.79
CA ALA A 219 8.59 7.65 -16.33
C ALA A 219 9.90 8.42 -16.26
N GLY A 220 10.96 7.77 -15.78
CA GLY A 220 12.27 8.41 -15.73
C GLY A 220 13.41 7.44 -15.42
N PRO A 221 14.62 7.69 -15.97
CA PRO A 221 15.78 6.89 -15.66
C PRO A 221 16.27 7.16 -14.24
N LEU A 222 16.83 6.14 -13.61
CA LEU A 222 17.59 6.28 -12.37
C LEU A 222 19.08 6.41 -12.70
N GLY A 223 19.77 7.25 -11.93
CA GLY A 223 21.23 7.32 -11.96
C GLY A 223 21.88 6.01 -11.51
N LYS A 224 23.18 5.89 -11.75
CA LYS A 224 23.96 4.71 -11.31
C LYS A 224 23.81 4.50 -9.80
N ASN A 225 23.52 3.26 -9.42
CA ASN A 225 23.27 2.87 -8.04
C ASN A 225 23.74 1.42 -7.80
N THR A 226 23.83 1.02 -6.54
CA THR A 226 24.31 -0.31 -6.12
C THR A 226 23.32 -1.45 -6.42
N ASN A 227 22.07 -1.13 -6.70
CA ASN A 227 20.98 -2.10 -6.89
C ASN A 227 20.73 -2.42 -8.37
N ASN A 228 21.55 -1.88 -9.29
CA ASN A 228 21.37 -1.99 -10.74
C ASN A 228 19.99 -1.52 -11.24
N TYR A 229 19.38 -0.57 -10.53
CA TYR A 229 18.12 0.03 -10.93
C TYR A 229 18.35 1.00 -12.08
N ARG A 230 17.44 0.99 -13.06
CA ARG A 230 17.58 1.67 -14.35
C ARG A 230 16.55 2.77 -14.54
N GLY A 231 15.38 2.65 -13.93
CA GLY A 231 14.30 3.62 -14.05
C GLY A 231 13.13 3.32 -13.13
N ILE A 232 12.23 4.28 -13.07
CA ILE A 232 10.96 4.17 -12.34
C ILE A 232 9.80 4.40 -13.30
N PHE A 233 8.73 3.63 -13.15
CA PHE A 233 7.41 3.95 -13.68
C PHE A 233 6.39 4.06 -12.56
N ILE A 234 5.38 4.92 -12.76
CA ILE A 234 4.16 4.93 -11.93
C ILE A 234 2.98 4.69 -12.86
N LEU A 235 2.39 3.50 -12.76
CA LEU A 235 1.22 3.10 -13.54
C LEU A 235 -0.07 3.56 -12.86
N ASN A 236 -1.04 3.93 -13.68
CA ASN A 236 -2.32 4.51 -13.29
C ASN A 236 -3.48 3.68 -13.82
N ASN A 237 -4.56 3.62 -13.04
CA ASN A 237 -5.78 2.90 -13.37
C ASN A 237 -5.55 1.41 -13.70
N ILE A 238 -4.51 0.81 -13.09
CA ILE A 238 -4.20 -0.62 -13.17
C ILE A 238 -4.53 -1.24 -11.82
N ASN A 239 -5.38 -2.27 -11.82
CA ASN A 239 -5.99 -2.77 -10.59
C ASN A 239 -5.17 -3.88 -9.92
N THR A 240 -4.30 -4.56 -10.68
CA THR A 240 -3.55 -5.71 -10.19
C THR A 240 -2.10 -5.71 -10.68
N LEU A 241 -1.21 -6.35 -9.91
CA LEU A 241 0.19 -6.51 -10.31
C LEU A 241 0.32 -7.38 -11.57
N ASP A 242 -0.60 -8.31 -11.82
CA ASP A 242 -0.54 -9.16 -13.01
C ASP A 242 -0.95 -8.40 -14.27
N GLU A 243 -1.97 -7.56 -14.19
CA GLU A 243 -2.33 -6.62 -15.26
C GLU A 243 -1.16 -5.67 -15.57
N ALA A 244 -0.46 -5.18 -14.55
CA ALA A 244 0.75 -4.37 -14.74
C ALA A 244 1.87 -5.15 -15.46
N LYS A 245 2.10 -6.42 -15.10
CA LYS A 245 3.08 -7.26 -15.80
C LYS A 245 2.72 -7.40 -17.28
N GLU A 246 1.46 -7.71 -17.59
CA GLU A 246 1.00 -7.88 -18.98
C GLU A 246 1.22 -6.61 -19.80
N ILE A 247 0.88 -5.45 -19.26
CA ILE A 247 1.09 -4.17 -19.92
C ILE A 247 2.57 -3.87 -20.10
N LEU A 248 3.41 -4.17 -19.10
CA LEU A 248 4.86 -3.95 -19.21
C LEU A 248 5.53 -4.92 -20.19
N GLN A 249 4.94 -6.08 -20.47
CA GLN A 249 5.44 -7.03 -21.48
C GLN A 249 5.19 -6.56 -22.93
N THR A 250 4.45 -5.48 -23.15
CA THR A 250 4.38 -4.84 -24.49
C THR A 250 5.65 -4.07 -24.83
N ASP A 251 6.49 -3.78 -23.82
CA ASP A 251 7.76 -3.10 -23.97
C ASP A 251 8.83 -4.04 -24.55
N PRO A 252 9.41 -3.73 -25.72
CA PRO A 252 10.42 -4.59 -26.35
C PRO A 252 11.66 -4.83 -25.48
N ALA A 253 12.10 -3.85 -24.68
CA ALA A 253 13.26 -4.03 -23.81
C ALA A 253 12.96 -4.95 -22.62
N VAL A 254 11.74 -4.89 -22.07
CA VAL A 254 11.28 -5.81 -21.02
C VAL A 254 11.06 -7.21 -21.60
N LYS A 255 10.36 -7.32 -22.72
CA LYS A 255 10.08 -8.59 -23.40
C LYS A 255 11.36 -9.31 -23.84
N ALA A 256 12.37 -8.56 -24.27
CA ALA A 256 13.68 -9.09 -24.62
C ALA A 256 14.54 -9.50 -23.41
N GLY A 257 14.11 -9.20 -22.18
CA GLY A 257 14.89 -9.42 -20.97
C GLY A 257 16.12 -8.51 -20.84
N LEU A 258 16.19 -7.41 -21.60
CA LEU A 258 17.20 -6.37 -21.43
C LEU A 258 16.91 -5.52 -20.18
N LEU A 259 15.62 -5.36 -19.86
CA LEU A 259 15.11 -4.82 -18.61
C LEU A 259 14.32 -5.89 -17.86
N ASP A 260 14.49 -5.91 -16.54
CA ASP A 260 13.65 -6.67 -15.61
C ASP A 260 12.80 -5.70 -14.77
N ILE A 261 11.72 -6.18 -14.16
CA ILE A 261 10.74 -5.35 -13.44
C ILE A 261 10.52 -5.83 -12.01
N GLU A 262 10.44 -4.89 -11.07
CA GLU A 262 9.90 -5.11 -9.73
C GLU A 262 8.67 -4.24 -9.54
N LEU A 263 7.58 -4.82 -9.02
CA LEU A 263 6.28 -4.15 -8.92
C LEU A 263 5.86 -4.02 -7.46
N PHE A 264 5.39 -2.83 -7.11
CA PHE A 264 4.92 -2.50 -5.78
C PHE A 264 3.58 -1.77 -5.87
N ASN A 265 2.60 -2.23 -5.09
CA ASN A 265 1.42 -1.43 -4.82
C ASN A 265 1.87 -0.19 -4.02
N TRP A 266 1.62 0.99 -4.58
CA TRP A 266 2.02 2.26 -4.01
C TRP A 266 0.80 3.16 -3.79
N TYR A 267 0.69 3.74 -2.60
CA TYR A 267 -0.35 4.68 -2.25
C TYR A 267 0.24 6.09 -2.30
N GLY A 268 -0.30 6.94 -3.16
CA GLY A 268 0.26 8.25 -3.49
C GLY A 268 -0.84 9.27 -3.78
N SER A 269 -0.48 10.53 -3.97
CA SER A 269 -1.46 11.59 -4.23
C SER A 269 -2.22 11.33 -5.53
N ALA A 270 -3.55 11.38 -5.47
CA ALA A 270 -4.41 11.26 -6.63
C ALA A 270 -4.20 12.39 -7.64
N ALA A 271 -3.64 13.52 -7.19
CA ALA A 271 -3.27 14.67 -8.01
C ALA A 271 -2.07 14.43 -8.93
N LEU A 272 -1.38 13.28 -8.82
CA LEU A 272 -0.19 13.02 -9.62
C LEU A 272 -0.39 13.25 -11.13
N PRO A 273 -1.47 12.78 -11.81
CA PRO A 273 -1.67 13.03 -13.24
C PRO A 273 -1.71 14.52 -13.64
N GLU A 274 -2.05 15.43 -12.73
CA GLU A 274 -2.18 16.85 -13.03
C GLU A 274 -0.83 17.52 -13.32
N TYR A 275 0.29 16.86 -13.03
CA TYR A 275 1.61 17.36 -13.44
C TYR A 275 1.88 17.17 -14.94
N LEU A 276 1.22 16.21 -15.62
CA LEU A 276 1.50 15.89 -17.03
C LEU A 276 1.28 17.11 -17.96
N PRO A 277 0.15 17.86 -17.85
CA PRO A 277 -0.03 19.11 -18.59
C PRO A 277 1.03 20.18 -18.32
N ALA A 278 1.62 20.20 -17.13
CA ALA A 278 2.73 21.11 -16.81
C ALA A 278 4.05 20.59 -17.40
N SER A 279 4.30 19.28 -17.31
CA SER A 279 5.48 18.61 -17.86
C SER A 279 5.60 18.84 -19.37
N ASP A 280 4.47 18.84 -20.09
CA ASP A 280 4.46 19.09 -21.54
C ASP A 280 4.88 20.52 -21.92
N LYS A 281 4.72 21.49 -21.02
CA LYS A 281 5.00 22.90 -21.28
C LYS A 281 6.44 23.32 -20.99
N ILE A 282 7.23 22.47 -20.34
CA ILE A 282 8.54 22.87 -19.79
C ILE A 282 9.75 22.32 -20.56
N TRP A 283 9.56 21.39 -21.49
CA TRP A 283 10.66 20.87 -22.30
C TRP A 283 10.89 21.77 -23.53
N LYS A 284 12.16 22.04 -23.86
CA LYS A 284 12.55 22.78 -25.08
C LYS A 284 12.72 21.86 -26.29
N GLN A 285 13.09 20.61 -26.04
CA GLN A 285 13.19 19.53 -27.01
C GLN A 285 12.47 18.34 -26.41
N LYS A 286 11.73 17.61 -27.24
CA LYS A 286 10.91 16.49 -26.76
C LYS A 286 11.85 15.45 -26.13
N PRO A 287 11.71 15.17 -24.82
CA PRO A 287 12.57 14.23 -24.11
C PRO A 287 12.37 12.79 -24.57
#